data_AF-A3UAC9-F1
#
_entry.id   AF-A3UAC9-F1
#
_cell.length_a   1.000
_cell.length_b   1.000
_cell.length_c   1.000
_cell.angle_alpha   90.00
_cell.angle_beta   90.00
_cell.angle_gamma   90.00
#
_symmetry.space_group_name_H-M   'P 1'
#
loop_
_entity.id
_entity.type
_entity.pdbx_description
1 polymer ?
#
loop_
_entity_poly.entity_id
_entity_poly.type
_entity_poly.pdbx_seq_one_letter_code
_entity_poly.pdbx_strand_id
1 'polypeptide(L)' 'MEKPEKYVWKPIYTVILVANAIYILLFYIIMNQFS' A
#
# COMPACT_ATOMS: atom_id res chain seq x y z
N MET A 1 11.99 -30.90 -14.15
CA MET A 1 12.04 -29.43 -14.20
C MET A 1 10.90 -28.92 -13.35
N GLU A 2 11.21 -28.27 -12.23
CA GLU A 2 10.20 -27.61 -11.38
C GLU A 2 9.62 -26.43 -12.16
N LYS A 3 8.28 -26.35 -12.24
CA LYS A 3 7.61 -25.23 -12.92
C LYS A 3 7.76 -23.98 -12.04
N PRO A 4 8.11 -22.81 -12.60
CA PRO A 4 8.21 -21.60 -11.79
C PRO A 4 6.86 -21.31 -11.15
N GLU A 5 6.85 -21.11 -9.84
CA GLU A 5 5.65 -20.73 -9.12
C GLU A 5 5.13 -19.41 -9.69
N LYS A 6 3.94 -19.46 -10.29
CA LYS A 6 3.32 -18.27 -10.86
C LYS A 6 2.99 -17.34 -9.71
N TYR A 7 3.60 -16.15 -9.69
CA TYR A 7 3.30 -15.14 -8.68
C TYR A 7 1.79 -14.84 -8.69
N VAL A 8 1.12 -15.12 -7.57
CA VAL A 8 -0.30 -14.85 -7.38
C VAL A 8 -0.42 -13.57 -6.58
N TRP A 9 -1.06 -12.56 -7.18
CA TRP A 9 -1.43 -11.35 -6.46
C TRP A 9 -2.41 -11.71 -5.34
N LYS A 10 -2.00 -11.52 -4.09
CA LYS A 10 -2.86 -11.75 -2.94
C LYS A 10 -3.65 -10.46 -2.63
N PRO A 11 -4.95 -10.54 -2.29
CA PRO A 11 -5.75 -9.37 -1.94
C PRO A 11 -5.12 -8.49 -0.84
N ILE A 12 -4.36 -9.10 0.09
CA ILE A 12 -3.64 -8.39 1.16
C ILE A 12 -2.64 -7.35 0.61
N TYR A 13 -2.07 -7.56 -0.57
CA TYR A 13 -1.14 -6.62 -1.18
C TYR A 13 -1.86 -5.30 -1.55
N THR A 14 -3.10 -5.40 -2.05
CA THR A 14 -3.93 -4.23 -2.30
C THR A 14 -4.30 -3.52 -1.01
N VAL A 15 -4.62 -4.27 0.05
CA VAL A 15 -4.91 -3.69 1.38
C VAL A 15 -3.71 -2.90 1.92
N ILE A 16 -2.50 -3.47 1.86
CA ILE A 16 -1.27 -2.80 2.30
C ILE A 16 -1.01 -1.55 1.45
N LEU A 17 -1.21 -1.62 0.14
CA LEU A 17 -1.02 -0.49 -0.76
C LEU A 17 -1.99 0.66 -0.41
N VAL A 18 -3.27 0.36 -0.22
CA VAL A 18 -4.29 1.35 0.16
C VAL A 18 -3.99 1.94 1.53
N ALA A 19 -3.58 1.12 2.51
CA ALA A 19 -3.20 1.62 3.84
C ALA A 19 -2.02 2.61 3.79
N ASN A 20 -1.00 2.33 2.97
CA ASN A 20 0.12 3.26 2.78
C ASN A 20 -0.30 4.57 2.09
N ALA A 21 -1.17 4.49 1.08
CA ALA A 21 -1.71 5.68 0.43
C ALA A 21 -2.51 6.55 1.43
N ILE A 22 -3.35 5.93 2.26
CA ILE A 22 -4.10 6.62 3.31
C ILE A 22 -3.14 7.27 4.33
N TYR A 23 -2.10 6.55 4.76
CA TYR A 23 -1.10 7.09 5.68
C TYR A 23 -0.44 8.37 5.16
N ILE A 24 0.00 8.37 3.90
CA ILE A 24 0.61 9.54 3.26
C ILE A 24 -0.38 10.71 3.18
N LEU A 25 -1.63 10.44 2.79
CA LEU A 25 -2.68 11.47 2.70
C LEU A 25 -3.00 12.09 4.06
N LEU A 26 -3.15 11.26 5.10
CA LEU A 26 -3.38 11.74 6.46
C LEU A 26 -2.22 12.59 6.95
N PHE A 27 -0.98 12.13 6.74
CA PHE A 27 0.21 12.90 7.11
C PHE A 27 0.26 14.25 6.40
N TYR A 28 0.00 14.28 5.09
CA TYR A 28 -0.04 15.52 4.32
C TYR A 28 -1.09 16.49 4.86
N ILE A 29 -2.31 16.02 5.14
CA ILE A 29 -3.39 16.85 5.69
C ILE A 29 -2.97 17.42 7.05
N ILE A 30 -2.40 16.60 7.93
CA ILE A 30 -1.92 17.03 9.25
C ILE A 30 -0.85 18.10 9.10
N MET A 31 0.19 17.86 8.30
CA MET A 31 1.27 18.83 8.08
C MET A 31 0.77 20.15 7.49
N ASN A 32 -0.21 20.10 6.59
CA ASN A 32 -0.83 21.29 6.03
C ASN A 32 -1.59 22.13 7.08
N GLN A 33 -2.05 21.56 8.20
CA GLN A 33 -2.66 22.35 9.28
C GLN A 33 -1.63 23.11 10.13
N PHE A 34 -0.35 22.72 10.07
CA PHE A 34 0.74 23.30 10.87
C PHE A 34 1.75 24.09 10.03
N SER A 35 1.47 24.28 8.74
CA SER A 35 2.27 25.10 7.82
C SER A 35 1.74 26.53 7.73
#